data_AF-A0A7T8KCI1-F1
#
_entry.id   AF-A0A7T8KCI1-F1
#
_cell.length_a   1.000
_cell.length_b   1.000
_cell.length_c   1.000
_cell.angle_alpha   90.00
_cell.angle_beta   90.00
_cell.angle_gamma   90.00
#
_symmetry.space_group_name_H-M   'P 1'
#
loop_
_entity.id
_entity.type
_entity.pdbx_description
1 polymer ?
#
loop_
_entity_poly.entity_id
_entity_poly.type
_entity_poly.pdbx_seq_one_letter_code
_entity_poly.pdbx_strand_id
1 'polypeptide(L)' 'KWIRALRRKNWKPEDNVDYRICSEHFLPSDYKDIPGNRRYLKRGAIPSVFPTFPRYYQSAPKKERRELIRQINEPTA' A
#
# COMPACT_ATOMS: atom_id res chain seq x y z
N LYS A 1 -8.01 4.72 7.50
CA LYS A 1 -7.39 4.11 6.30
C LYS A 1 -7.42 2.58 6.33
N TRP A 2 -7.14 1.92 7.47
CA TRP A 2 -7.21 0.46 7.60
C TRP A 2 -8.61 -0.12 7.39
N ILE A 3 -9.66 0.56 7.89
CA ILE A 3 -11.05 0.09 7.75
C ILE A 3 -11.43 -0.12 6.28
N ARG A 4 -11.01 0.82 5.44
CA ARG A 4 -11.21 0.73 3.99
C ARG A 4 -10.34 -0.33 3.33
N ALA A 5 -9.12 -0.54 3.80
CA ALA A 5 -8.19 -1.51 3.23
C ALA A 5 -8.61 -2.97 3.53
N LEU A 6 -9.12 -3.22 4.72
CA LEU A 6 -9.59 -4.55 5.13
C LEU A 6 -10.92 -4.94 4.49
N ARG A 7 -11.75 -3.96 4.08
CA ARG A 7 -13.02 -4.17 3.35
C ARG A 7 -13.99 -5.13 4.01
N ARG A 8 -13.84 -5.35 5.32
CA ARG A 8 -14.74 -6.17 6.12
C ARG A 8 -16.00 -5.38 6.39
N LYS A 9 -17.15 -5.96 6.02
CA LYS A 9 -18.46 -5.37 6.29
C LYS A 9 -18.61 -5.19 7.79
N ASN A 10 -19.03 -4.00 8.22
CA ASN A 10 -19.27 -3.64 9.62
C ASN A 10 -18.05 -3.75 10.55
N TRP A 11 -16.82 -3.74 10.04
CA TRP A 11 -15.65 -3.75 10.92
C TRP A 11 -15.46 -2.41 11.62
N LYS A 12 -15.61 -2.43 12.94
CA LYS A 12 -15.31 -1.31 13.83
C LYS A 12 -14.18 -1.73 14.77
N PRO A 13 -13.08 -0.96 14.84
CA PRO A 13 -11.95 -1.28 15.70
C PRO A 13 -12.29 -1.12 17.20
N GLU A 14 -13.33 -0.36 17.53
CA GLU A 14 -13.78 -0.11 18.91
C GLU A 14 -14.49 -1.33 19.53
N ASP A 15 -15.12 -2.17 18.71
CA ASP A 15 -15.99 -3.24 19.20
C ASP A 15 -15.21 -4.48 19.70
N ASN A 16 -13.92 -4.62 19.39
CA ASN A 16 -13.16 -5.84 19.71
C ASN A 16 -11.65 -5.61 19.63
N VAL A 17 -10.96 -5.82 20.76
CA VAL A 17 -9.52 -5.59 20.93
C VAL A 17 -8.67 -6.72 20.30
N ASP A 18 -9.29 -7.87 20.00
CA ASP A 18 -8.62 -9.05 19.45
C ASP A 18 -8.43 -9.05 17.93
N TYR A 19 -8.82 -7.97 17.24
CA TYR A 19 -8.58 -7.86 15.79
C TYR A 19 -7.11 -7.63 15.47
N ARG A 20 -6.43 -8.73 15.15
CA ARG A 20 -5.05 -8.73 14.67
C ARG A 20 -4.99 -8.99 13.16
N ILE A 21 -3.97 -8.41 12.53
CA ILE A 21 -3.62 -8.66 11.12
C ILE A 21 -2.23 -9.29 11.12
N CYS A 22 -2.07 -10.41 10.41
CA CYS A 22 -0.79 -11.06 10.23
C CYS A 22 0.20 -10.17 9.46
N SER A 23 1.49 -10.33 9.72
CA SER A 23 2.55 -9.55 9.07
C SER A 23 2.59 -9.71 7.54
N GLU A 24 2.11 -10.85 7.01
CA GLU A 24 2.06 -11.11 5.57
C GLU A 24 1.21 -10.12 4.76
N HIS A 25 0.30 -9.40 5.43
CA HIS A 25 -0.57 -8.42 4.77
C HIS A 25 0.12 -7.06 4.52
N PHE A 26 1.36 -6.90 4.98
CA PHE A 26 2.18 -5.70 4.80
C PHE A 26 3.36 -5.99 3.89
N LEU A 27 3.77 -4.98 3.11
CA LEU A 27 4.96 -5.11 2.28
C LEU A 27 6.21 -5.00 3.16
N PRO A 28 7.34 -5.60 2.77
CA PRO A 28 8.61 -5.41 3.47
C PRO A 28 8.97 -3.91 3.62
N SER A 29 8.63 -3.10 2.61
CA SER A 29 8.84 -1.65 2.60
C SER A 29 8.02 -0.87 3.64
N ASP A 30 6.93 -1.46 4.16
CA ASP A 30 6.08 -0.85 5.19
C ASP A 30 6.67 -0.98 6.60
N TYR A 31 7.68 -1.84 6.77
CA TYR A 31 8.40 -2.00 8.02
C TYR A 31 9.51 -0.96 8.17
N LYS A 32 9.79 -0.59 9.42
CA LYS A 32 10.95 0.22 9.78
C LYS A 32 12.19 -0.66 9.77
N ASP A 33 13.27 -0.12 9.22
CA ASP A 33 14.59 -0.73 9.29
C ASP A 33 15.21 -0.36 10.64
N ILE A 34 14.99 -1.24 11.64
CA ILE A 34 15.48 -1.05 13.00
C ILE A 34 16.29 -2.31 13.34
N PRO A 35 17.52 -2.16 13.85
CA PRO A 35 18.32 -3.31 14.28
C PRO A 35 17.61 -4.06 15.41
N GLY A 36 17.48 -5.37 15.27
CA GLY A 36 16.87 -6.26 16.27
C GLY A 36 15.95 -7.32 15.65
N ASN A 37 15.39 -8.17 16.50
CA ASN A 37 14.55 -9.29 16.07
C ASN A 37 13.06 -8.91 15.89
N ARG A 38 12.63 -7.74 16.39
CA ARG A 38 11.24 -7.26 16.28
C ARG A 38 11.11 -6.26 15.13
N ARG A 39 10.18 -6.53 14.21
CA ARG A 39 9.84 -5.64 13.10
C ARG A 39 8.67 -4.76 13.49
N TYR A 40 8.79 -3.45 13.27
CA TYR A 40 7.73 -2.49 13.55
C TYR A 40 7.24 -1.86 12.25
N LEU A 41 5.92 -1.65 12.15
CA LEU A 41 5.34 -0.94 11.01
C LEU A 41 5.69 0.56 11.08
N LYS A 42 5.90 1.16 9.91
CA LYS A 42 5.99 2.61 9.76
C LYS A 42 4.68 3.26 10.17
N ARG A 43 4.75 4.51 10.64
CA ARG A 43 3.54 5.28 10.99
C ARG A 43 2.71 5.46 9.72
N GLY A 44 1.48 4.97 9.72
CA GLY A 44 0.59 5.04 8.57
C GLY A 44 0.79 3.94 7.52
N ALA A 45 1.58 2.88 7.81
CA ALA A 45 1.55 1.65 7.03
C ALA A 45 0.12 1.13 6.93
N ILE A 46 -0.30 0.65 5.76
CA ILE A 46 -1.66 0.15 5.50
C ILE A 46 -1.52 -1.26 4.92
N PRO A 47 -2.27 -2.25 5.42
CA PRO A 47 -2.22 -3.58 4.86
C PRO A 47 -2.74 -3.52 3.41
N SER A 48 -1.97 -4.08 2.48
CA SER A 48 -2.23 -3.99 1.04
C SER A 48 -2.13 -5.34 0.33
N VAL A 49 -1.59 -6.35 1.01
CA VAL A 49 -1.39 -7.69 0.45
C VAL A 49 -2.54 -8.58 0.90
N PHE A 50 -3.50 -8.81 -0.01
CA PHE A 50 -4.63 -9.70 0.21
C PHE A 50 -4.80 -10.62 -1.00
N PRO A 51 -4.17 -11.81 -1.00
CA PRO A 51 -4.20 -12.72 -2.16
C PRO A 51 -5.62 -13.22 -2.47
N THR A 52 -6.48 -13.28 -1.45
CA THR A 52 -7.88 -13.67 -1.58
C THR A 52 -8.77 -12.59 -2.19
N PHE A 53 -8.27 -11.36 -2.38
CA PHE A 53 -9.05 -10.30 -2.99
C PHE A 53 -9.11 -10.48 -4.51
N PRO A 54 -10.25 -10.17 -5.14
CA PRO A 54 -10.38 -10.12 -6.59
C PRO A 54 -9.31 -9.27 -7.26
N ARG A 55 -8.91 -9.64 -8.48
CA ARG A 55 -7.80 -9.02 -9.23
C ARG A 55 -7.93 -7.51 -9.39
N TYR A 56 -9.15 -7.00 -9.53
CA TYR A 56 -9.44 -5.56 -9.63
C TYR A 56 -9.27 -4.78 -8.31
N TYR A 57 -9.03 -5.48 -7.20
CA TYR A 57 -8.69 -4.90 -5.90
C TYR A 57 -7.24 -5.13 -5.49
N GLN A 58 -6.47 -5.84 -6.29
CA GLN A 58 -5.04 -5.96 -6.09
C GLN A 58 -4.40 -4.67 -6.58
N SER A 59 -3.54 -4.07 -5.74
CA SER A 59 -2.80 -2.86 -6.08
C SER A 59 -2.00 -3.11 -7.36
N ALA A 60 -2.37 -2.47 -8.47
CA ALA A 60 -1.60 -2.58 -9.69
C ALA A 60 -0.17 -2.06 -9.42
N PRO A 61 0.88 -2.69 -9.97
CA PRO A 61 2.23 -2.16 -9.86
C PRO A 61 2.22 -0.72 -10.37
N LYS A 62 2.85 0.19 -9.61
CA LYS A 62 2.99 1.59 -10.03
C LYS A 62 3.72 1.60 -11.36
N LYS A 63 2.98 1.82 -12.46
CA LYS A 63 3.57 2.00 -13.78
C LYS A 63 4.25 3.37 -13.78
N GLU A 64 5.55 3.40 -14.05
CA GLU A 64 6.24 4.67 -14.23
C GLU A 64 5.57 5.45 -15.36
N ARG A 65 5.28 6.73 -15.09
CA ARG A 65 4.74 7.61 -16.12
C ARG A 65 5.83 7.81 -17.15
N ARG A 66 5.52 7.53 -18.42
CA ARG A 66 6.40 7.88 -19.53
C ARG A 66 6.55 9.40 -19.55
N GLU A 67 7.78 9.89 -19.61
CA GLU A 67 8.07 11.30 -19.83
C GLU A 67 7.68 11.66 -21.27
N LEU A 68 6.86 12.69 -21.42
CA LEU A 68 6.51 13.24 -22.74
C LEU A 68 7.54 14.31 -23.09
N ILE A 69 8.54 13.96 -23.90
CA ILE A 69 9.46 14.95 -24.48
C ILE A 69 8.70 15.70 -25.58
N ARG A 70 8.41 16.98 -25.36
CA ARG A 70 7.89 17.87 -26.40
C ARG A 70 9.06 18.41 -27.20
N GLN A 71 9.17 18.04 -28.47
CA GLN A 71 10.10 18.70 -29.39
C GLN A 71 9.54 20.08 -29.73
N ILE A 72 10.22 21.13 -29.27
CA ILE A 72 9.95 22.50 -29.69
C ILE A 72 10.78 22.68 -30.96
N ASN A 73 10.11 22.75 -32.11
CA ASN A 73 10.77 23.16 -33.34
C ASN A 73 10.95 24.68 -33.27
N GLU A 74 12.20 25.14 -33.24
CA GLU A 74 12.51 26.56 -33.34
C GLU A 74 12.15 27.06 -34.75
N PRO A 75 11.47 28.22 -34.87
CA PRO A 75 11.25 28.82 -36.17
C PRO A 75 12.58 29.32 -36.72
N THR A 76 13.04 28.72 -37.82
CA THR A 76 14.15 29.26 -38.62
C THR A 76 13.81 30.67 -39.09
N ALA A 77 14.68 31.62 -38.74
CA ALA A 77 14.64 33.02 -39.14
C ALA A 77 15.05 33.22 -40.61
#